data_AF-A0A521T0H7-F1
#
_entry.id   AF-A0A521T0H7-F1
#
_cell.length_a   1.000
_cell.length_b   1.000
_cell.length_c   1.000
_cell.angle_alpha   90.00
_cell.angle_beta   90.00
_cell.angle_gamma   90.00
#
_symmetry.space_group_name_H-M   'P 1'
#
loop_
_entity.id
_entity.type
_entity.pdbx_description
1 polymer ?
#
loop_
_entity_poly.entity_id
_entity_poly.type
_entity_poly.pdbx_seq_one_letter_code
_entity_poly.pdbx_strand_id
1 'polypeptide(L)'
;MRWSLRNNNNYEQTGLLISLNYIANNRTYFLRNFYEKSKRSILKAKTEGPAAYVFPANDPRLGSQAELMRVLQKQRVEISRATAPFTVNVRRTAPPAAAPGGGNGAGRGNGRGGQAPAVTMEPREFPAGSFIVRMDQPYSRIADALLDYQYWSPNDPQRNPYDDTGWTFPEAFGLQAVRVTDPKVLEAPMQAVTGAAMPQATGATGTGSTFAINYSADNAFITLRYKLKDADIQIAEESFDAAGQKFARGSFVIKGVAQVALDAAAKEVGLKAVAIDAAPSVAMHPARAARVALLHSWQSTQTEGWWRIALDQNKVPYDYIDPAFIGKTTDLRAKYDVILAGPGISQQAITGAAMWKNPQPWKKSDETPNIGTYAETDDTRIGMQLEGLVNLRNFVNQGGVFLAATSSANTFITAGIIRGVSAQNAGANSRVVGSLLRGQVSDESSPLTYGIPSNLAVYSDSGASFSVGGGGGGRGAGGGGGGAAGGGRQGGPGPTRATGRGTPDDPDVVQGRPADLGANPSAPATGDNAPGGGRGNPPIVTPIEFQPRVALRFTNNQQQLLVSGLLAGGADIAGQPVVIDVPSEKGHYVIFANNPMYRGETVGSYGMVWNAIMNFDKLGAGRR
;
A
#
# COMPACT_ATOMS: atom_id res chain seq x y z
N MET A 1 -44.39 5.23 -16.12
CA MET A 1 -44.11 5.88 -14.82
C MET A 1 -43.13 7.02 -15.04
N ARG A 2 -43.35 8.21 -14.46
CA ARG A 2 -42.34 9.28 -14.40
C ARG A 2 -41.66 9.20 -13.04
N TRP A 3 -40.37 8.88 -13.01
CA TRP A 3 -39.57 8.90 -11.78
C TRP A 3 -39.13 10.33 -11.47
N SER A 4 -39.20 10.75 -10.21
CA SER A 4 -38.80 12.08 -9.73
C SER A 4 -38.00 11.97 -8.42
N LEU A 5 -37.28 13.03 -8.05
CA LEU A 5 -36.57 13.09 -6.75
C LEU A 5 -37.50 12.81 -5.56
N ARG A 6 -38.77 13.25 -5.64
CA ARG A 6 -39.78 12.94 -4.62
C ARG A 6 -40.03 11.43 -4.51
N ASN A 7 -40.02 10.69 -5.62
CA ASN A 7 -40.18 9.24 -5.56
C ASN A 7 -39.00 8.57 -4.85
N ASN A 8 -37.78 9.06 -5.07
CA ASN A 8 -36.60 8.58 -4.36
C ASN A 8 -36.70 8.83 -2.85
N ASN A 9 -37.02 10.07 -2.45
CA ASN A 9 -37.18 10.42 -1.04
C ASN A 9 -38.29 9.61 -0.35
N ASN A 10 -39.44 9.43 -1.02
CA ASN A 10 -40.53 8.63 -0.48
C ASN A 10 -40.11 7.17 -0.31
N TYR A 11 -39.36 6.61 -1.26
CA TYR A 11 -38.87 5.24 -1.19
C TYR A 11 -37.88 5.04 -0.02
N GLU A 12 -36.92 5.95 0.14
CA GLU A 12 -36.00 5.97 1.28
C GLU A 12 -36.74 6.09 2.61
N GLN A 13 -37.70 7.02 2.70
CA GLN A 13 -38.53 7.20 3.89
C GLN A 13 -39.31 5.93 4.23
N THR A 14 -39.95 5.30 3.26
CA THR A 14 -40.66 4.02 3.46
C THR A 14 -39.70 2.94 3.97
N GLY A 15 -38.51 2.80 3.38
CA GLY A 15 -37.49 1.85 3.83
C GLY A 15 -37.07 2.06 5.29
N LEU A 16 -36.84 3.31 5.69
CA LEU A 16 -36.53 3.69 7.07
C LEU A 16 -37.68 3.38 8.03
N LEU A 17 -38.91 3.78 7.70
CA LEU A 17 -40.09 3.53 8.54
C LEU A 17 -40.38 2.04 8.71
N ILE A 18 -40.23 1.23 7.65
CA ILE A 18 -40.38 -0.23 7.73
C ILE A 18 -39.30 -0.82 8.67
N SER A 19 -38.05 -0.37 8.54
CA SER A 19 -36.96 -0.84 9.38
C SER A 19 -37.17 -0.49 10.86
N LEU A 20 -37.61 0.73 11.15
CA LEU A 20 -37.94 1.18 12.51
C LEU A 20 -39.12 0.40 13.09
N ASN A 21 -40.19 0.21 12.32
CA ASN A 21 -41.34 -0.58 12.74
C ASN A 21 -40.95 -2.04 13.00
N TYR A 22 -40.08 -2.63 12.17
CA TYR A 22 -39.56 -3.97 12.38
C TYR A 22 -38.75 -4.07 13.68
N ILE A 23 -37.85 -3.13 13.95
CA ILE A 23 -37.09 -3.09 15.21
C ILE A 23 -38.02 -2.93 16.41
N ALA A 24 -38.99 -2.02 16.35
CA ALA A 24 -39.94 -1.77 17.45
C ALA A 24 -40.79 -3.02 17.78
N ASN A 25 -41.25 -3.73 16.75
CA ASN A 25 -42.02 -4.97 16.89
C ASN A 25 -41.16 -6.18 17.30
N ASN A 26 -39.86 -6.14 17.04
CA ASN A 26 -38.91 -7.20 17.40
C ASN A 26 -37.92 -6.76 18.49
N ARG A 27 -38.29 -5.78 19.33
CA ARG A 27 -37.39 -5.13 20.31
C ARG A 27 -36.63 -6.09 21.20
N THR A 28 -37.30 -7.12 21.74
CA THR A 28 -36.67 -8.12 22.62
C THR A 28 -35.61 -8.93 21.88
N TYR A 29 -35.86 -9.29 20.62
CA TYR A 29 -34.88 -9.98 19.79
C TYR A 29 -33.65 -9.12 19.57
N PHE A 30 -33.82 -7.86 19.19
CA PHE A 30 -32.68 -6.95 18.94
C PHE A 30 -31.89 -6.64 20.20
N LEU A 31 -32.55 -6.39 21.34
CA LEU A 31 -31.89 -6.17 22.63
C LEU A 31 -31.11 -7.41 23.08
N ARG A 32 -31.71 -8.60 22.98
CA ARG A 32 -31.03 -9.86 23.30
C ARG A 32 -29.85 -10.10 22.36
N ASN A 33 -30.02 -9.89 21.07
CA ASN A 33 -28.96 -10.07 20.08
C ASN A 33 -27.80 -9.10 20.33
N PHE A 34 -28.08 -7.83 20.64
CA PHE A 34 -27.08 -6.84 21.03
C PHE A 34 -26.29 -7.29 22.26
N TYR A 35 -26.98 -7.75 23.31
CA TYR A 35 -26.34 -8.30 24.51
C TYR A 35 -25.46 -9.51 24.19
N GLU A 36 -25.99 -10.51 23.47
CA GLU A 36 -25.26 -11.74 23.13
C GLU A 36 -24.04 -11.45 22.25
N LYS A 37 -24.16 -10.54 21.27
CA LYS A 37 -23.03 -10.09 20.44
C LYS A 37 -21.94 -9.45 21.30
N SER A 38 -22.31 -8.54 22.19
CA SER A 38 -21.38 -7.84 23.08
C SER A 38 -20.70 -8.80 24.06
N LYS A 39 -21.46 -9.72 24.65
CA LYS A 39 -20.93 -10.79 25.52
C LYS A 39 -19.92 -11.66 24.78
N ARG A 40 -20.22 -12.07 23.54
CA ARG A 40 -19.30 -12.85 22.69
C ARG A 40 -18.08 -12.05 22.25
N SER A 41 -18.16 -10.74 22.11
CA SER A 41 -16.98 -9.89 21.87
C SER A 41 -16.03 -9.95 23.05
N ILE A 42 -16.53 -9.77 24.28
CA ILE A 42 -15.71 -9.75 25.50
C ILE A 42 -15.14 -11.14 25.82
N LEU A 43 -15.89 -12.21 25.54
CA LEU A 43 -15.42 -13.58 25.80
C LEU A 43 -14.43 -14.10 24.74
N LYS A 44 -14.28 -13.41 23.60
CA LYS A 44 -13.52 -13.88 22.43
C LYS A 44 -12.13 -14.40 22.79
N ALA A 45 -11.38 -13.65 23.60
CA ALA A 45 -10.01 -14.03 23.98
C ALA A 45 -9.93 -15.41 24.69
N LYS A 46 -10.99 -15.82 25.38
CA LYS A 46 -11.05 -17.08 26.14
C LYS A 46 -11.75 -18.21 25.39
N THR A 47 -12.65 -17.89 24.46
CA THR A 47 -13.54 -18.88 23.83
C THR A 47 -13.24 -19.14 22.35
N GLU A 48 -12.58 -18.22 21.66
CA GLU A 48 -12.41 -18.26 20.19
C GLU A 48 -10.97 -17.92 19.76
N GLY A 49 -10.39 -16.88 20.36
CA GLY A 49 -9.10 -16.32 19.96
C GLY A 49 -9.20 -15.32 18.79
N PRO A 50 -8.11 -14.60 18.47
CA PRO A 50 -6.88 -14.54 19.26
C PRO A 50 -7.15 -13.87 20.63
N ALA A 51 -6.21 -14.01 21.56
CA ALA A 51 -6.30 -13.35 22.86
C ALA A 51 -5.91 -11.87 22.76
N ALA A 52 -4.94 -11.53 21.90
CA ALA A 52 -4.55 -10.16 21.60
C ALA A 52 -3.82 -10.07 20.25
N TYR A 53 -3.69 -8.84 19.76
CA TYR A 53 -2.66 -8.46 18.79
C TYR A 53 -1.60 -7.61 19.49
N VAL A 54 -0.33 -7.95 19.31
CA VAL A 54 0.81 -7.22 19.89
C VAL A 54 1.59 -6.52 18.79
N PHE A 55 1.82 -5.22 18.97
CA PHE A 55 2.64 -4.38 18.10
C PHE A 55 3.93 -4.03 18.84
N PRO A 56 5.07 -4.63 18.46
CA PRO A 56 6.32 -4.46 19.19
C PRO A 56 6.81 -3.01 19.20
N ALA A 57 7.38 -2.58 20.33
CA ALA A 57 7.95 -1.24 20.49
C ALA A 57 9.26 -1.00 19.70
N ASN A 58 9.84 -2.07 19.16
CA ASN A 58 11.04 -2.03 18.32
C ASN A 58 10.71 -2.09 16.82
N ASP A 59 9.45 -1.86 16.44
CA ASP A 59 9.08 -1.65 15.04
C ASP A 59 9.80 -0.40 14.49
N PRO A 60 10.42 -0.44 13.29
CA PRO A 60 11.12 0.71 12.72
C PRO A 60 10.17 1.86 12.31
N ARG A 61 8.86 1.62 12.22
CA ARG A 61 7.82 2.55 11.75
C ARG A 61 6.85 2.94 12.88
N LEU A 62 7.40 3.51 13.95
CA LEU A 62 6.64 3.89 15.15
C LEU A 62 5.56 4.93 14.88
N GLY A 63 5.75 5.83 13.90
CA GLY A 63 4.77 6.83 13.50
C GLY A 63 3.56 6.19 12.83
N SER A 64 3.79 5.31 11.86
CA SER A 64 2.74 4.51 11.22
C SER A 64 2.04 3.58 12.21
N GLN A 65 2.77 2.99 13.17
CA GLN A 65 2.18 2.20 14.25
C GLN A 65 1.21 3.02 15.10
N ALA A 66 1.61 4.23 15.52
CA ALA A 66 0.75 5.15 16.25
C ALA A 66 -0.46 5.61 15.42
N GLU A 67 -0.30 5.78 14.10
CA GLU A 67 -1.41 6.07 13.19
C GLU A 67 -2.44 4.94 13.16
N LEU A 68 -2.02 3.68 13.03
CA LEU A 68 -2.92 2.53 13.11
C LEU A 68 -3.64 2.47 14.47
N MET A 69 -2.93 2.74 15.57
CA MET A 69 -3.56 2.79 16.89
C MET A 69 -4.63 3.90 16.95
N ARG A 70 -4.39 5.08 16.36
CA ARG A 70 -5.39 6.15 16.27
C ARG A 70 -6.59 5.75 15.40
N VAL A 71 -6.39 4.99 14.31
CA VAL A 71 -7.48 4.43 13.50
C VAL A 71 -8.35 3.48 14.34
N LEU A 72 -7.72 2.58 15.11
CA LEU A 72 -8.43 1.68 16.02
C LEU A 72 -9.20 2.45 17.11
N GLN A 73 -8.61 3.49 17.70
CA GLN A 73 -9.27 4.36 18.69
C GLN A 73 -10.48 5.10 18.11
N LYS A 74 -10.43 5.55 16.85
CA LYS A 74 -11.60 6.14 16.16
C LYS A 74 -12.77 5.15 16.06
N GLN A 75 -12.46 3.85 15.96
CA GLN A 75 -13.42 2.76 16.01
C GLN A 75 -13.79 2.31 17.44
N ARG A 76 -13.33 3.05 18.46
CA ARG A 76 -13.52 2.78 19.90
C ARG A 76 -12.81 1.53 20.42
N VAL A 77 -11.90 0.94 19.66
CA VAL A 77 -11.07 -0.16 20.15
C VAL A 77 -10.18 0.34 21.28
N GLU A 78 -10.24 -0.38 22.40
CA GLU A 78 -9.42 -0.14 23.59
C GLU A 78 -8.00 -0.65 23.34
N ILE A 79 -7.01 0.17 23.69
CA ILE A 79 -5.59 -0.11 23.44
C ILE A 79 -4.86 -0.03 24.76
N SER A 80 -4.01 -1.03 25.03
CA SER A 80 -3.09 -1.03 26.16
C SER A 80 -1.65 -0.88 25.67
N ARG A 81 -0.77 -0.44 26.56
CA ARG A 81 0.67 -0.33 26.31
C ARG A 81 1.42 -1.05 27.41
N ALA A 82 2.34 -1.94 27.04
CA ALA A 82 3.14 -2.69 27.99
C ALA A 82 4.04 -1.75 28.81
N THR A 83 4.06 -1.91 30.12
CA THR A 83 4.87 -1.10 31.06
C THR A 83 6.20 -1.77 31.40
N ALA A 84 6.36 -3.06 31.10
CA ALA A 84 7.62 -3.80 31.19
C ALA A 84 7.72 -4.82 30.04
N PRO A 85 8.92 -5.38 29.74
CA PRO A 85 9.04 -6.49 28.81
C PRO A 85 8.23 -7.71 29.28
N PHE A 86 7.71 -8.50 28.35
CA PHE A 86 6.94 -9.70 28.66
C PHE A 86 7.12 -10.79 27.61
N THR A 87 6.92 -12.05 27.99
CA THR A 87 7.08 -13.21 27.11
C THR A 87 5.78 -14.00 27.02
N VAL A 88 5.36 -14.32 25.80
CA VAL A 88 4.16 -15.14 25.53
C VAL A 88 4.44 -16.12 24.40
N ASN A 89 3.70 -17.23 24.38
CA ASN A 89 3.85 -18.18 23.29
C ASN A 89 3.12 -17.67 22.05
N VAL A 90 3.82 -17.70 20.91
CA VAL A 90 3.29 -17.30 19.61
C VAL A 90 3.41 -18.46 18.63
N ARG A 91 2.53 -18.50 17.62
CA ARG A 91 2.66 -19.50 16.55
C ARG A 91 3.94 -19.22 15.77
N ARG A 92 4.80 -20.24 15.65
CA ARG A 92 5.95 -20.21 14.76
C ARG A 92 5.46 -20.26 13.32
N THR A 93 5.67 -19.18 12.58
CA THR A 93 5.57 -19.19 11.13
C THR A 93 6.88 -19.77 10.59
N ALA A 94 6.83 -20.91 9.91
CA ALA A 94 8.04 -21.51 9.34
C ALA A 94 8.68 -20.52 8.36
N PRO A 95 10.02 -20.37 8.33
CA PRO A 95 10.69 -19.63 7.27
C PRO A 95 10.31 -20.25 5.91
N PRO A 96 10.23 -19.46 4.83
CA PRO A 96 10.10 -20.03 3.50
C PRO A 96 11.25 -21.03 3.28
N ALA A 97 10.91 -22.27 2.92
CA ALA A 97 11.89 -23.31 2.67
C ALA A 97 12.90 -22.80 1.63
N ALA A 98 14.20 -22.83 1.97
CA ALA A 98 15.26 -22.59 1.02
C ALA A 98 15.08 -23.58 -0.14
N ALA A 99 15.17 -23.08 -1.38
CA ALA A 99 15.15 -23.95 -2.56
C ALA A 99 16.21 -25.05 -2.38
N PRO A 100 15.86 -26.34 -2.53
CA PRO A 100 16.85 -27.39 -2.43
C PRO A 100 17.91 -27.15 -3.51
N GLY A 101 19.16 -26.96 -3.09
CA GLY A 101 20.30 -26.87 -3.98
C GLY A 101 20.36 -28.08 -4.90
N GLY A 102 20.63 -27.84 -6.18
CA GLY A 102 20.72 -28.88 -7.21
C GLY A 102 21.77 -29.92 -6.87
N GLY A 103 21.32 -31.06 -6.34
CA GLY A 103 22.12 -32.26 -6.15
C GLY A 103 21.47 -33.41 -6.90
N ASN A 104 22.07 -33.83 -8.01
CA ASN A 104 21.69 -35.03 -8.73
C ASN A 104 21.94 -36.26 -7.85
N GLY A 105 20.87 -36.89 -7.37
CA GLY A 105 20.93 -38.13 -6.61
C GLY A 105 19.62 -38.90 -6.74
N ALA A 106 19.53 -39.77 -7.74
CA ALA A 106 18.42 -40.69 -7.92
C ALA A 106 18.43 -41.74 -6.80
N GLY A 107 17.46 -41.65 -5.88
CA GLY A 107 17.21 -42.65 -4.85
C GLY A 107 15.72 -42.77 -4.57
N ARG A 108 15.09 -43.83 -5.10
CA ARG A 108 13.69 -44.18 -4.84
C ARG A 108 13.54 -44.64 -3.38
N GLY A 109 12.76 -43.91 -2.58
CA GLY A 109 12.43 -44.26 -1.20
C GLY A 109 10.96 -43.99 -0.91
N ASN A 110 10.28 -45.01 -0.38
CA ASN A 110 8.83 -45.11 -0.17
C ASN A 110 8.19 -43.92 0.57
N GLY A 111 6.98 -43.59 0.13
CA GLY A 111 6.11 -42.58 0.71
C GLY A 111 5.77 -42.84 2.18
N ARG A 112 6.20 -41.91 3.04
CA ARG A 112 5.53 -41.61 4.30
C ARG A 112 4.74 -40.33 4.08
N GLY A 113 3.43 -40.40 4.32
CA GLY A 113 2.53 -39.25 4.25
C GLY A 113 3.08 -38.12 5.13
N GLY A 114 3.35 -36.98 4.50
CA GLY A 114 3.73 -35.77 5.22
C GLY A 114 2.55 -35.31 6.07
N GLN A 115 2.69 -35.44 7.39
CA GLN A 115 1.85 -34.72 8.36
C GLN A 115 1.87 -33.23 7.99
N ALA A 116 0.70 -32.59 8.01
CA ALA A 116 0.63 -31.12 8.02
C ALA A 116 1.56 -30.62 9.14
N PRO A 117 2.44 -29.63 8.88
CA PRO A 117 3.43 -29.20 9.85
C PRO A 117 2.73 -28.85 11.17
N ALA A 118 3.13 -29.49 12.26
CA ALA A 118 2.58 -29.22 13.56
C ALA A 118 2.70 -27.71 13.87
N VAL A 119 1.58 -27.08 14.24
CA VAL A 119 1.58 -25.71 14.75
C VAL A 119 2.44 -25.71 16.00
N THR A 120 3.66 -25.22 15.86
CA THR A 120 4.63 -25.14 16.94
C THR A 120 4.49 -23.77 17.58
N MET A 121 4.25 -23.76 18.89
CA MET A 121 4.23 -22.53 19.68
C MET A 121 5.64 -22.30 20.21
N GLU A 122 6.14 -21.06 20.13
CA GLU A 122 7.44 -20.69 20.67
C GLU A 122 7.33 -19.45 21.57
N PRO A 123 8.12 -19.39 22.67
CA PRO A 123 8.16 -18.19 23.50
C PRO A 123 8.78 -17.03 22.70
N ARG A 124 8.08 -15.91 22.65
CA ARG A 124 8.59 -14.66 22.09
C ARG A 124 8.51 -13.55 23.14
N GLU A 125 9.64 -12.88 23.34
CA GLU A 125 9.74 -11.71 24.19
C GLU A 125 9.32 -10.45 23.42
N PHE A 126 8.58 -9.56 24.09
CA PHE A 126 8.16 -8.26 23.58
C PHE A 126 8.69 -7.16 24.50
N PRO A 127 9.29 -6.08 23.96
CA PRO A 127 9.83 -5.00 24.76
C PRO A 127 8.74 -4.16 25.44
N ALA A 128 9.12 -3.51 26.54
CA ALA A 128 8.30 -2.47 27.15
C ALA A 128 7.91 -1.39 26.13
N GLY A 129 6.73 -0.80 26.28
CA GLY A 129 6.20 0.19 25.36
C GLY A 129 5.43 -0.40 24.16
N SER A 130 5.39 -1.74 24.01
CA SER A 130 4.64 -2.41 22.93
C SER A 130 3.14 -2.16 23.10
N PHE A 131 2.41 -1.91 22.00
CA PHE A 131 0.96 -1.83 22.08
C PHE A 131 0.36 -3.23 22.12
N ILE A 132 -0.67 -3.38 22.95
CA ILE A 132 -1.44 -4.61 23.12
C ILE A 132 -2.90 -4.26 22.87
N VAL A 133 -3.44 -4.77 21.77
CA VAL A 133 -4.87 -4.71 21.47
C VAL A 133 -5.48 -5.99 22.00
N ARG A 134 -6.02 -5.95 23.23
CA ARG A 134 -6.63 -7.11 23.88
C ARG A 134 -7.95 -7.46 23.19
N MET A 135 -8.27 -8.75 23.06
CA MET A 135 -9.54 -9.19 22.46
C MET A 135 -10.65 -9.42 23.49
N ASP A 136 -10.43 -9.18 24.78
CA ASP A 136 -11.44 -9.28 25.85
C ASP A 136 -12.18 -7.95 26.10
N GLN A 137 -12.58 -7.29 25.02
CA GLN A 137 -13.22 -5.98 25.02
C GLN A 137 -14.47 -5.94 24.11
N PRO A 138 -15.40 -4.98 24.28
CA PRO A 138 -16.63 -4.88 23.48
C PRO A 138 -16.38 -4.75 21.96
N TYR A 139 -15.29 -4.08 21.59
CA TYR A 139 -14.94 -3.77 20.18
C TYR A 139 -13.97 -4.78 19.56
N SER A 140 -13.75 -5.94 20.20
CA SER A 140 -12.81 -6.96 19.72
C SER A 140 -13.13 -7.46 18.31
N ARG A 141 -14.41 -7.48 17.91
CA ARG A 141 -14.83 -7.88 16.55
C ARG A 141 -14.42 -6.88 15.48
N ILE A 142 -14.38 -5.58 15.81
CA ILE A 142 -13.90 -4.56 14.88
C ILE A 142 -12.38 -4.62 14.81
N ALA A 143 -11.70 -4.73 15.95
CA ALA A 143 -10.25 -4.89 15.98
C ALA A 143 -9.81 -6.12 15.16
N ASP A 144 -10.43 -7.27 15.39
CA ASP A 144 -10.15 -8.51 14.65
C ASP A 144 -10.47 -8.39 13.15
N ALA A 145 -11.51 -7.63 12.78
CA ALA A 145 -11.85 -7.41 11.39
C ALA A 145 -10.80 -6.57 10.64
N LEU A 146 -10.12 -5.64 11.32
CA LEU A 146 -9.11 -4.76 10.73
C LEU A 146 -7.69 -5.35 10.84
N LEU A 147 -7.43 -6.18 11.85
CA LEU A 147 -6.10 -6.67 12.18
C LEU A 147 -5.80 -8.09 11.69
N ASP A 148 -6.79 -8.98 11.62
CA ASP A 148 -6.57 -10.34 11.11
C ASP A 148 -6.46 -10.33 9.57
N TYR A 149 -6.01 -11.46 9.03
CA TYR A 149 -6.00 -11.69 7.59
C TYR A 149 -7.40 -11.96 7.05
N GLN A 150 -7.66 -11.51 5.82
CA GLN A 150 -8.85 -11.90 5.05
C GLN A 150 -8.46 -12.89 3.96
N TYR A 151 -9.23 -13.96 3.81
CA TYR A 151 -9.15 -14.88 2.68
C TYR A 151 -10.53 -15.03 2.06
N TRP A 152 -10.62 -14.72 0.77
CA TRP A 152 -11.81 -14.96 -0.04
C TRP A 152 -11.54 -16.14 -0.98
N SER A 153 -12.33 -17.21 -0.83
CA SER A 153 -12.15 -18.41 -1.62
C SER A 153 -12.48 -18.13 -3.10
N PRO A 154 -11.60 -18.47 -4.05
CA PRO A 154 -11.93 -18.40 -5.48
C PRO A 154 -13.20 -19.18 -5.87
N ASN A 155 -13.56 -20.17 -5.07
CA ASN A 155 -14.71 -21.05 -5.26
C ASN A 155 -15.95 -20.63 -4.45
N ASP A 156 -15.91 -19.46 -3.77
CA ASP A 156 -17.05 -18.96 -3.02
C ASP A 156 -18.31 -18.87 -3.90
N PRO A 157 -19.50 -19.28 -3.40
CA PRO A 157 -20.76 -19.09 -4.13
C PRO A 157 -21.00 -17.64 -4.58
N GLN A 158 -20.56 -16.66 -3.78
CA GLN A 158 -20.51 -15.25 -4.14
C GLN A 158 -19.27 -14.97 -5.01
N ARG A 159 -19.38 -15.31 -6.30
CA ARG A 159 -18.27 -15.23 -7.27
C ARG A 159 -17.86 -13.82 -7.69
N ASN A 160 -18.73 -12.83 -7.44
CA ASN A 160 -18.51 -11.43 -7.81
C ASN A 160 -18.66 -10.57 -6.54
N PRO A 161 -17.59 -10.43 -5.74
CA PRO A 161 -17.57 -9.47 -4.66
C PRO A 161 -17.87 -8.07 -5.20
N TYR A 162 -18.61 -7.27 -4.44
CA TYR A 162 -18.97 -5.92 -4.84
C TYR A 162 -17.79 -4.94 -4.79
N ASP A 163 -16.87 -5.14 -3.83
CA ASP A 163 -15.75 -4.24 -3.52
C ASP A 163 -14.54 -5.06 -3.02
N ASP A 164 -13.56 -4.38 -2.42
CA ASP A 164 -12.36 -4.95 -1.81
C ASP A 164 -12.64 -6.22 -1.00
N THR A 165 -11.73 -7.20 -1.12
CA THR A 165 -11.79 -8.46 -0.38
C THR A 165 -10.68 -8.61 0.65
N GLY A 166 -9.64 -7.75 0.62
CA GLY A 166 -8.52 -7.78 1.56
C GLY A 166 -8.13 -6.39 2.06
N TRP A 167 -7.97 -6.28 3.39
CA TRP A 167 -7.68 -5.01 4.08
C TRP A 167 -6.89 -5.24 5.38
N THR A 168 -5.99 -6.21 5.42
CA THR A 168 -5.21 -6.51 6.64
C THR A 168 -4.32 -5.32 7.01
N PHE A 169 -4.76 -4.49 7.97
CA PHE A 169 -4.13 -3.18 8.22
C PHE A 169 -2.68 -3.27 8.68
N PRO A 170 -2.24 -4.25 9.49
CA PRO A 170 -0.81 -4.39 9.79
C PRO A 170 0.06 -4.49 8.53
N GLU A 171 -0.36 -5.32 7.57
CA GLU A 171 0.35 -5.47 6.28
C GLU A 171 0.22 -4.21 5.43
N ALA A 172 -0.97 -3.62 5.35
CA ALA A 172 -1.22 -2.40 4.57
C ALA A 172 -0.46 -1.17 5.11
N PHE A 173 -0.18 -1.14 6.43
CA PHE A 173 0.67 -0.13 7.09
C PHE A 173 2.16 -0.50 7.08
N GLY A 174 2.52 -1.72 6.65
CA GLY A 174 3.89 -2.24 6.68
C GLY A 174 4.45 -2.38 8.09
N LEU A 175 3.64 -2.83 9.03
CA LEU A 175 3.95 -2.95 10.46
C LEU A 175 4.12 -4.41 10.89
N GLN A 176 4.93 -4.60 11.92
CA GLN A 176 4.96 -5.85 12.66
C GLN A 176 3.75 -5.92 13.59
N ALA A 177 2.88 -6.90 13.35
CA ALA A 177 1.82 -7.28 14.27
C ALA A 177 1.88 -8.78 14.54
N VAL A 178 1.79 -9.14 15.81
CA VAL A 178 1.81 -10.54 16.23
C VAL A 178 0.44 -10.92 16.77
N ARG A 179 -0.22 -11.84 16.07
CA ARG A 179 -1.48 -12.46 16.52
C ARG A 179 -1.17 -13.46 17.63
N VAL A 180 -1.58 -13.16 18.85
CA VAL A 180 -1.29 -13.99 20.04
C VAL A 180 -2.54 -14.75 20.44
N THR A 181 -2.49 -16.09 20.39
CA THR A 181 -3.59 -16.95 20.86
C THR A 181 -3.44 -17.36 22.33
N ASP A 182 -2.25 -17.25 22.91
CA ASP A 182 -1.99 -17.56 24.32
C ASP A 182 -2.65 -16.51 25.25
N PRO A 183 -3.64 -16.89 26.08
CA PRO A 183 -4.33 -15.95 26.98
C PRO A 183 -3.43 -15.29 28.01
N LYS A 184 -2.22 -15.81 28.29
CA LYS A 184 -1.26 -15.20 29.21
C LYS A 184 -0.88 -13.77 28.82
N VAL A 185 -1.05 -13.39 27.55
CA VAL A 185 -0.86 -12.01 27.10
C VAL A 185 -1.73 -11.00 27.85
N LEU A 186 -2.89 -11.42 28.36
CA LEU A 186 -3.82 -10.58 29.12
C LEU A 186 -3.30 -10.24 30.52
N GLU A 187 -2.30 -10.97 31.01
CA GLU A 187 -1.63 -10.78 32.31
C GLU A 187 -0.37 -9.92 32.19
N ALA A 188 0.05 -9.57 30.96
CA ALA A 188 1.25 -8.76 30.77
C ALA A 188 1.12 -7.39 31.48
N PRO A 189 2.19 -6.88 32.10
CA PRO A 189 2.17 -5.58 32.77
C PRO A 189 1.90 -4.49 31.73
N MET A 190 0.75 -3.81 31.84
CA MET A 190 0.29 -2.86 30.84
C MET A 190 -0.60 -1.77 31.46
N GLN A 191 -0.74 -0.66 30.75
CA GLN A 191 -1.65 0.43 31.10
C GLN A 191 -2.53 0.81 29.89
N ALA A 192 -3.74 1.30 30.15
CA ALA A 192 -4.61 1.80 29.09
C ALA A 192 -3.99 3.04 28.42
N VAL A 193 -4.09 3.13 27.09
CA VAL A 193 -3.72 4.32 26.34
C VAL A 193 -4.90 5.30 26.39
N THR A 194 -4.80 6.30 27.25
CA THR A 194 -5.77 7.38 27.35
C THR A 194 -5.40 8.53 26.39
N GLY A 195 -6.38 9.10 25.70
CA GLY A 195 -6.15 10.10 24.65
C GLY A 195 -5.65 9.50 23.33
N ALA A 196 -5.15 10.34 22.43
CA ALA A 196 -4.65 9.87 21.13
C ALA A 196 -3.39 9.01 21.32
N ALA A 197 -3.34 7.85 20.66
CA ALA A 197 -2.15 7.03 20.64
C ALA A 197 -0.98 7.79 20.00
N MET A 198 0.10 7.92 20.75
CA MET A 198 1.34 8.58 20.32
C MET A 198 2.42 7.52 20.10
N PRO A 199 3.36 7.75 19.17
CA PRO A 199 4.53 6.88 19.04
C PRO A 199 5.29 6.82 20.37
N GLN A 200 6.17 5.83 20.53
CA GLN A 200 7.13 5.92 21.63
C GLN A 200 7.91 7.22 21.51
N ALA A 201 7.95 8.00 22.60
CA ALA A 201 8.67 9.27 22.60
C ALA A 201 10.16 8.98 22.34
N THR A 202 10.58 9.29 21.14
CA THR A 202 11.96 9.23 20.67
C THR A 202 12.37 10.66 20.34
N GLY A 203 13.59 11.04 20.66
CA GLY A 203 14.06 12.41 20.50
C GLY A 203 15.53 12.42 20.16
N ALA A 204 16.19 13.53 20.44
CA ALA A 204 17.65 13.61 20.31
C ALA A 204 18.32 12.91 21.49
N THR A 205 19.21 11.97 21.21
CA THR A 205 20.05 11.29 22.22
C THR A 205 21.53 11.65 22.00
N GLY A 206 22.28 11.83 23.09
CA GLY A 206 23.66 12.32 23.05
C GLY A 206 23.73 13.84 22.95
N THR A 207 24.94 14.39 22.82
CA THR A 207 25.19 15.83 22.67
C THR A 207 26.08 16.06 21.45
N GLY A 208 25.80 17.11 20.67
CA GLY A 208 26.58 17.40 19.47
C GLY A 208 25.87 18.37 18.53
N SER A 209 26.50 18.66 17.39
CA SER A 209 25.97 19.54 16.35
C SER A 209 25.56 18.81 15.07
N THR A 210 25.86 17.51 14.98
CA THR A 210 25.45 16.63 13.87
C THR A 210 24.64 15.48 14.44
N PHE A 211 23.51 15.20 13.83
CA PHE A 211 22.61 14.12 14.24
C PHE A 211 22.32 13.20 13.05
N ALA A 212 22.12 11.92 13.32
CA ALA A 212 21.61 10.97 12.34
C ALA A 212 20.29 10.34 12.78
N ILE A 213 19.37 10.15 11.83
CA ILE A 213 18.10 9.45 12.01
C ILE A 213 18.09 8.26 11.04
N ASN A 214 17.99 7.05 11.57
CA ASN A 214 17.96 5.82 10.77
C ASN A 214 16.65 5.74 9.95
N TYR A 215 16.75 5.64 8.62
CA TYR A 215 15.59 5.72 7.74
C TYR A 215 14.75 4.43 7.70
N SER A 216 13.44 4.57 7.87
CA SER A 216 12.48 3.45 7.87
C SER A 216 11.31 3.62 6.90
N ALA A 217 11.37 4.66 6.06
CA ALA A 217 10.28 5.11 5.19
C ALA A 217 8.94 5.35 5.92
N ASP A 218 9.00 5.62 7.23
CA ASP A 218 7.85 6.09 8.00
C ASP A 218 7.40 7.47 7.48
N ASN A 219 6.09 7.70 7.47
CA ASN A 219 5.46 8.98 7.15
C ASN A 219 6.01 10.16 7.98
N ALA A 220 6.55 9.89 9.17
CA ALA A 220 7.21 10.88 10.01
C ALA A 220 8.38 11.60 9.31
N PHE A 221 9.08 10.96 8.37
CA PHE A 221 10.24 11.57 7.68
C PHE A 221 9.85 12.73 6.78
N ILE A 222 8.80 12.58 5.98
CA ILE A 222 8.33 13.67 5.11
C ILE A 222 7.80 14.84 5.95
N THR A 223 7.09 14.53 7.04
CA THR A 223 6.61 15.53 7.99
C THR A 223 7.78 16.29 8.63
N LEU A 224 8.81 15.57 9.11
CA LEU A 224 10.00 16.18 9.70
C LEU A 224 10.72 17.06 8.68
N ARG A 225 10.84 16.62 7.43
CA ARG A 225 11.53 17.39 6.39
C ARG A 225 10.88 18.74 6.12
N TYR A 226 9.54 18.81 5.99
CA TYR A 226 8.84 20.08 5.79
C TYR A 226 8.77 20.92 7.06
N LYS A 227 8.75 20.29 8.25
CA LYS A 227 8.81 21.01 9.52
C LYS A 227 10.15 21.70 9.73
N LEU A 228 11.24 21.05 9.34
CA LEU A 228 12.60 21.58 9.39
C LEU A 228 13.07 22.09 8.01
N LYS A 229 12.21 22.81 7.29
CA LYS A 229 12.47 23.22 5.90
C LYS A 229 13.81 23.96 5.68
N ASP A 230 14.27 24.72 6.67
CA ASP A 230 15.50 25.52 6.58
C ASP A 230 16.74 24.77 7.10
N ALA A 231 16.56 23.57 7.65
CA ALA A 231 17.66 22.74 8.13
C ALA A 231 18.46 22.10 7.00
N ASP A 232 19.77 21.98 7.20
CA ASP A 232 20.65 21.15 6.38
C ASP A 232 20.41 19.68 6.72
N ILE A 233 19.59 19.02 5.89
CA ILE A 233 19.29 17.59 5.98
C ILE A 233 19.87 16.91 4.75
N GLN A 234 20.79 15.98 4.96
CA GLN A 234 21.39 15.14 3.94
C GLN A 234 20.83 13.72 4.03
N ILE A 235 20.70 13.02 2.91
CA ILE A 235 20.28 11.63 2.79
C ILE A 235 21.51 10.80 2.43
N ALA A 236 21.82 9.78 3.23
CA ALA A 236 22.90 8.85 2.94
C ALA A 236 22.52 7.86 1.84
N GLU A 237 23.34 7.76 0.79
CA GLU A 237 23.12 6.83 -0.33
C GLU A 237 23.60 5.41 -0.01
N GLU A 238 24.46 5.28 0.99
CA GLU A 238 24.98 4.01 1.51
C GLU A 238 24.79 3.89 3.02
N SER A 239 24.77 2.67 3.55
CA SER A 239 24.75 2.44 5.00
C SER A 239 26.07 2.86 5.64
N PHE A 240 26.04 3.32 6.90
CA PHE A 240 27.23 3.70 7.65
C PHE A 240 27.08 3.33 9.13
N ASP A 241 28.20 3.26 9.85
CA ASP A 241 28.22 3.02 11.30
C ASP A 241 28.62 4.32 12.02
N ALA A 242 27.86 4.70 13.05
CA ALA A 242 28.18 5.84 13.90
C ALA A 242 27.53 5.68 15.28
N ALA A 243 28.17 6.22 16.33
CA ALA A 243 27.67 6.13 17.70
C ALA A 243 27.29 4.68 18.14
N GLY A 244 28.05 3.68 17.69
CA GLY A 244 27.84 2.27 18.03
C GLY A 244 26.60 1.61 17.41
N GLN A 245 25.98 2.24 16.41
CA GLN A 245 24.84 1.68 15.68
C GLN A 245 24.99 1.83 14.17
N LYS A 246 24.36 0.91 13.43
CA LYS A 246 24.30 0.93 11.97
C LYS A 246 23.11 1.75 11.48
N PHE A 247 23.37 2.64 10.53
CA PHE A 247 22.37 3.44 9.83
C PHE A 247 22.19 2.92 8.41
N ALA A 248 20.95 2.75 7.98
CA ALA A 248 20.58 2.24 6.67
C ALA A 248 20.73 3.31 5.57
N ARG A 249 20.69 2.87 4.30
CA ARG A 249 20.47 3.77 3.16
C ARG A 249 19.22 4.62 3.37
N GLY A 250 19.27 5.86 2.94
CA GLY A 250 18.22 6.86 3.15
C GLY A 250 18.33 7.61 4.48
N SER A 251 19.22 7.22 5.39
CA SER A 251 19.33 7.84 6.72
C SER A 251 19.59 9.34 6.62
N PHE A 252 18.87 10.12 7.43
CA PHE A 252 19.05 11.56 7.49
C PHE A 252 20.29 11.88 8.31
N VAL A 253 21.12 12.78 7.81
CA VAL A 253 22.22 13.43 8.53
C VAL A 253 21.88 14.91 8.62
N ILE A 254 21.65 15.42 9.84
CA ILE A 254 21.09 16.73 10.12
C ILE A 254 22.15 17.61 10.77
N LYS A 255 22.33 18.82 10.23
CA LYS A 255 23.19 19.88 10.76
C LYS A 255 22.45 21.22 10.80
N GLY A 256 23.03 22.18 11.54
CA GLY A 256 22.54 23.56 11.54
C GLY A 256 21.21 23.77 12.26
N VAL A 257 20.77 22.80 13.08
CA VAL A 257 19.56 22.89 13.90
C VAL A 257 19.95 22.82 15.37
N ALA A 258 19.41 23.73 16.18
CA ALA A 258 19.58 23.66 17.63
C ALA A 258 19.01 22.33 18.17
N GLN A 259 19.77 21.63 19.00
CA GLN A 259 19.39 20.31 19.51
C GLN A 259 18.00 20.29 20.16
N VAL A 260 17.63 21.36 20.90
CA VAL A 260 16.30 21.48 21.53
C VAL A 260 15.18 21.49 20.49
N ALA A 261 15.37 22.18 19.37
CA ALA A 261 14.39 22.23 18.28
C ALA A 261 14.28 20.88 17.55
N LEU A 262 15.43 20.22 17.28
CA LEU A 262 15.45 18.89 16.70
C LEU A 262 14.77 17.86 17.62
N ASP A 263 15.07 17.90 18.92
CA ASP A 263 14.47 17.03 19.93
C ASP A 263 12.95 17.18 19.99
N ALA A 264 12.45 18.42 20.04
CA ALA A 264 11.01 18.68 20.03
C ALA A 264 10.35 18.21 18.73
N ALA A 265 10.95 18.50 17.57
CA ALA A 265 10.41 18.09 16.28
C ALA A 265 10.38 16.56 16.13
N ALA A 266 11.47 15.88 16.50
CA ALA A 266 11.61 14.43 16.43
C ALA A 266 10.66 13.71 17.42
N LYS A 267 10.49 14.22 18.65
CA LYS A 267 9.51 13.72 19.63
C LYS A 267 8.08 13.79 19.16
N GLU A 268 7.69 14.87 18.49
CA GLU A 268 6.33 15.04 17.99
C GLU A 268 5.97 13.99 16.94
N VAL A 269 6.92 13.66 16.06
CA VAL A 269 6.70 12.71 14.95
C VAL A 269 7.15 11.29 15.27
N GLY A 270 7.76 11.05 16.44
CA GLY A 270 8.20 9.73 16.88
C GLY A 270 9.49 9.23 16.22
N LEU A 271 10.42 10.12 15.87
CA LEU A 271 11.72 9.76 15.30
C LEU A 271 12.86 9.86 16.33
N LYS A 272 13.80 8.90 16.27
CA LYS A 272 15.01 8.91 17.11
C LYS A 272 16.16 9.57 16.36
N ALA A 273 16.63 10.71 16.86
CA ALA A 273 17.84 11.36 16.40
C ALA A 273 19.01 11.04 17.32
N VAL A 274 20.14 10.62 16.77
CA VAL A 274 21.33 10.27 17.56
C VAL A 274 22.46 11.22 17.20
N ALA A 275 23.04 11.87 18.20
CA ALA A 275 24.23 12.69 18.01
C ALA A 275 25.39 11.81 17.51
N ILE A 276 26.09 12.27 16.48
CA ILE A 276 27.25 11.60 15.91
C ILE A 276 28.44 12.56 15.88
N ASP A 277 29.66 12.04 16.00
CA ASP A 277 30.87 12.86 16.13
C ASP A 277 31.16 13.72 14.90
N ALA A 278 30.88 13.17 13.71
CA ALA A 278 31.03 13.84 12.43
C ALA A 278 30.05 13.26 11.40
N ALA A 279 29.82 13.99 10.30
CA ALA A 279 29.08 13.44 9.17
C ALA A 279 29.84 12.25 8.57
N PRO A 280 29.13 11.20 8.11
CA PRO A 280 29.77 10.02 7.54
C PRO A 280 30.44 10.36 6.20
N SER A 281 31.42 9.54 5.81
CA SER A 281 32.17 9.69 4.55
C SER A 281 31.46 9.10 3.32
N VAL A 282 30.31 8.45 3.52
CA VAL A 282 29.50 7.89 2.42
C VAL A 282 28.92 9.01 1.54
N ALA A 283 28.60 8.66 0.29
CA ALA A 283 27.90 9.58 -0.60
C ALA A 283 26.58 10.02 0.03
N MET A 284 26.28 11.30 -0.08
CA MET A 284 25.06 11.90 0.42
C MET A 284 24.55 12.95 -0.56
N HIS A 285 23.25 13.24 -0.47
CA HIS A 285 22.65 14.37 -1.17
C HIS A 285 21.62 15.11 -0.30
N PRO A 286 21.32 16.39 -0.58
CA PRO A 286 20.38 17.14 0.23
C PRO A 286 18.95 16.60 0.11
N ALA A 287 18.27 16.39 1.24
CA ALA A 287 16.82 16.20 1.29
C ALA A 287 16.15 17.56 1.06
N ARG A 288 15.98 18.03 -0.18
CA ARG A 288 15.35 19.33 -0.42
C ARG A 288 13.85 19.28 -0.14
N ALA A 289 13.29 20.36 0.39
CA ALA A 289 11.84 20.50 0.53
C ALA A 289 11.25 20.84 -0.85
N ALA A 290 10.74 19.83 -1.56
CA ALA A 290 10.21 19.97 -2.91
C ALA A 290 8.97 20.89 -2.96
N ARG A 291 8.80 21.62 -4.06
CA ARG A 291 7.52 22.28 -4.39
C ARG A 291 6.64 21.28 -5.10
N VAL A 292 5.57 20.86 -4.44
CA VAL A 292 4.70 19.77 -4.91
C VAL A 292 3.43 20.34 -5.52
N ALA A 293 2.97 19.75 -6.61
CA ALA A 293 1.61 19.93 -7.09
C ALA A 293 0.88 18.59 -7.23
N LEU A 294 -0.43 18.59 -7.00
CA LEU A 294 -1.32 17.47 -7.29
C LEU A 294 -2.21 17.85 -8.47
N LEU A 295 -2.06 17.10 -9.57
CA LEU A 295 -2.89 17.23 -10.76
C LEU A 295 -4.28 16.66 -10.51
N HIS A 296 -5.27 17.53 -10.62
CA HIS A 296 -6.70 17.25 -10.49
C HIS A 296 -7.33 16.74 -11.79
N SER A 297 -8.29 15.83 -11.68
CA SER A 297 -9.26 15.48 -12.73
C SER A 297 -10.66 16.01 -12.42
N TRP A 298 -11.23 16.83 -13.31
CA TRP A 298 -12.63 17.26 -13.19
C TRP A 298 -13.65 16.12 -13.41
N GLN A 299 -13.21 14.98 -13.95
CA GLN A 299 -14.08 13.83 -14.25
C GLN A 299 -14.14 12.80 -13.13
N SER A 300 -13.09 12.69 -12.30
CA SER A 300 -13.02 11.75 -11.18
C SER A 300 -12.19 12.32 -10.04
N THR A 301 -12.87 12.78 -8.99
CA THR A 301 -12.25 13.49 -7.86
C THR A 301 -12.12 12.63 -6.61
N GLN A 302 -12.75 11.45 -6.60
CA GLN A 302 -12.85 10.59 -5.43
C GLN A 302 -11.48 9.98 -5.07
N THR A 303 -10.79 9.38 -6.04
CA THR A 303 -9.58 8.60 -5.76
C THR A 303 -8.38 9.48 -5.42
N GLU A 304 -8.20 10.59 -6.14
CA GLU A 304 -7.19 11.61 -5.80
C GLU A 304 -7.48 12.31 -4.45
N GLY A 305 -8.72 12.31 -3.97
CA GLY A 305 -9.07 12.83 -2.64
C GLY A 305 -8.29 12.14 -1.51
N TRP A 306 -7.99 10.85 -1.66
CA TRP A 306 -7.17 10.10 -0.69
C TRP A 306 -5.71 10.57 -0.68
N TRP A 307 -5.18 10.99 -1.83
CA TRP A 307 -3.85 11.56 -1.94
C TRP A 307 -3.78 12.94 -1.26
N ARG A 308 -4.82 13.77 -1.42
CA ARG A 308 -4.94 15.05 -0.70
C ARG A 308 -4.93 14.85 0.81
N ILE A 309 -5.74 13.92 1.31
CA ILE A 309 -5.78 13.59 2.75
C ILE A 309 -4.39 13.16 3.24
N ALA A 310 -3.67 12.33 2.47
CA ALA A 310 -2.33 11.90 2.84
C ALA A 310 -1.33 13.07 2.92
N LEU A 311 -1.36 14.00 1.95
CA LEU A 311 -0.53 15.21 1.95
C LEU A 311 -0.87 16.12 3.16
N ASP A 312 -2.16 16.38 3.41
CA ASP A 312 -2.65 17.24 4.49
C ASP A 312 -2.31 16.68 5.89
N GLN A 313 -2.46 15.36 6.06
CA GLN A 313 -2.15 14.68 7.32
C GLN A 313 -0.65 14.72 7.62
N ASN A 314 0.19 14.59 6.59
CA ASN A 314 1.65 14.61 6.70
C ASN A 314 2.28 16.00 6.51
N LYS A 315 1.45 17.05 6.47
CA LYS A 315 1.88 18.45 6.41
C LYS A 315 2.79 18.77 5.22
N VAL A 316 2.55 18.09 4.10
CA VAL A 316 3.22 18.37 2.83
C VAL A 316 2.46 19.50 2.14
N PRO A 317 3.04 20.70 1.95
CA PRO A 317 2.40 21.75 1.18
C PRO A 317 2.33 21.34 -0.29
N TYR A 318 1.19 21.56 -0.92
CA TYR A 318 1.00 21.31 -2.35
C TYR A 318 0.04 22.33 -2.97
N ASP A 319 0.27 22.62 -4.25
CA ASP A 319 -0.73 23.28 -5.09
C ASP A 319 -1.64 22.23 -5.73
N TYR A 320 -2.93 22.53 -5.80
CA TYR A 320 -3.91 21.69 -6.49
C TYR A 320 -4.20 22.29 -7.86
N ILE A 321 -3.68 21.65 -8.91
CA ILE A 321 -3.64 22.21 -10.26
C ILE A 321 -4.52 21.39 -11.20
N ASP A 322 -5.23 22.06 -12.09
CA ASP A 322 -6.15 21.41 -13.01
C ASP A 322 -5.54 21.25 -14.42
N PRO A 323 -6.21 20.55 -15.35
CA PRO A 323 -5.69 20.36 -16.69
C PRO A 323 -5.47 21.68 -17.46
N ALA A 324 -6.34 22.68 -17.30
CA ALA A 324 -6.17 23.95 -17.98
C ALA A 324 -4.92 24.71 -17.49
N PHE A 325 -4.60 24.65 -16.20
CA PHE A 325 -3.37 25.18 -15.66
C PHE A 325 -2.14 24.53 -16.31
N ILE A 326 -2.14 23.20 -16.45
CA ILE A 326 -1.06 22.47 -17.13
C ILE A 326 -0.93 22.92 -18.59
N GLY A 327 -2.04 23.06 -19.32
CA GLY A 327 -2.03 23.51 -20.72
C GLY A 327 -1.49 24.93 -20.90
N LYS A 328 -1.80 25.84 -19.97
CA LYS A 328 -1.42 27.26 -20.05
C LYS A 328 -0.03 27.58 -19.49
N THR A 329 0.52 26.72 -18.63
CA THR A 329 1.79 26.97 -17.94
C THR A 329 2.95 26.33 -18.69
N THR A 330 3.68 27.12 -19.47
CA THR A 330 4.79 26.64 -20.32
C THR A 330 6.04 26.25 -19.53
N ASP A 331 6.29 26.91 -18.39
CA ASP A 331 7.40 26.59 -17.47
C ASP A 331 6.88 26.12 -16.12
N LEU A 332 6.45 24.86 -16.08
CA LEU A 332 6.04 24.19 -14.84
C LEU A 332 7.22 24.00 -13.87
N ARG A 333 8.45 23.86 -14.37
CA ARG A 333 9.63 23.58 -13.54
C ARG A 333 10.02 24.79 -12.68
N ALA A 334 9.78 26.00 -13.19
CA ALA A 334 9.92 27.23 -12.42
C ALA A 334 8.98 27.30 -11.21
N LYS A 335 7.89 26.52 -11.17
CA LYS A 335 6.92 26.50 -10.05
C LYS A 335 7.04 25.26 -9.19
N TYR A 336 7.28 24.11 -9.80
CA TYR A 336 7.23 22.81 -9.13
C TYR A 336 8.51 22.02 -9.33
N ASP A 337 8.78 21.13 -8.37
CA ASP A 337 9.82 20.13 -8.43
C ASP A 337 9.21 18.74 -8.67
N VAL A 338 8.00 18.51 -8.12
CA VAL A 338 7.26 17.26 -8.26
C VAL A 338 5.80 17.55 -8.61
N ILE A 339 5.28 16.86 -9.64
CA ILE A 339 3.86 16.85 -9.99
C ILE A 339 3.33 15.43 -9.79
N LEU A 340 2.31 15.29 -8.95
CA LEU A 340 1.65 14.04 -8.63
C LEU A 340 0.35 13.91 -9.44
N ALA A 341 0.13 12.74 -10.02
CA ALA A 341 -1.11 12.35 -10.68
C ALA A 341 -1.58 11.03 -10.05
N GLY A 342 -2.38 11.14 -8.97
CA GLY A 342 -3.10 10.01 -8.39
C GLY A 342 -4.08 9.40 -9.40
N PRO A 343 -4.73 8.27 -9.10
CA PRO A 343 -5.66 7.64 -10.03
C PRO A 343 -6.84 8.56 -10.40
N GLY A 344 -7.28 8.48 -11.66
CA GLY A 344 -8.46 9.21 -12.14
C GLY A 344 -8.19 10.13 -13.34
N ILE A 345 -6.93 10.28 -13.75
CA ILE A 345 -6.59 10.98 -14.99
C ILE A 345 -6.85 10.05 -16.17
N SER A 346 -7.74 10.48 -17.06
CA SER A 346 -8.15 9.76 -18.26
C SER A 346 -7.82 10.56 -19.52
N GLN A 347 -8.08 9.99 -20.70
CA GLN A 347 -7.95 10.70 -21.97
C GLN A 347 -8.77 12.00 -22.03
N GLN A 348 -9.87 12.10 -21.28
CA GLN A 348 -10.67 13.33 -21.21
C GLN A 348 -9.97 14.46 -20.43
N ALA A 349 -9.13 14.15 -19.45
CA ALA A 349 -8.31 15.17 -18.80
C ALA A 349 -7.24 15.73 -19.76
N ILE A 350 -6.87 14.96 -20.80
CA ILE A 350 -6.00 15.43 -21.87
C ILE A 350 -6.81 16.26 -22.89
N THR A 351 -7.78 15.62 -23.54
CA THR A 351 -8.47 16.20 -24.72
C THR A 351 -9.64 17.13 -24.38
N GLY A 352 -10.17 17.05 -23.16
CA GLY A 352 -11.44 17.63 -22.77
C GLY A 352 -12.64 16.76 -23.18
N ALA A 353 -13.82 17.15 -22.73
CA ALA A 353 -15.10 16.58 -23.16
C ALA A 353 -15.74 17.46 -24.25
N ALA A 354 -16.76 16.92 -24.93
CA ALA A 354 -17.40 17.61 -26.04
C ALA A 354 -18.16 18.88 -25.60
N MET A 355 -17.92 20.00 -26.31
CA MET A 355 -18.36 21.34 -25.90
C MET A 355 -19.75 21.77 -26.44
N TRP A 356 -20.50 20.89 -27.11
CA TRP A 356 -21.75 21.23 -27.81
C TRP A 356 -22.96 21.55 -26.92
N LYS A 357 -22.82 21.46 -25.59
CA LYS A 357 -23.81 21.87 -24.58
C LYS A 357 -23.32 23.05 -23.76
N ASN A 358 -24.21 23.61 -22.94
CA ASN A 358 -23.85 24.64 -21.96
C ASN A 358 -22.65 24.23 -21.11
N PRO A 359 -21.79 25.20 -20.73
CA PRO A 359 -20.73 24.99 -19.74
C PRO A 359 -21.24 24.31 -18.47
N GLN A 360 -20.37 23.51 -17.87
CA GLN A 360 -20.63 22.83 -16.60
C GLN A 360 -19.76 23.48 -15.52
N PRO A 361 -20.18 24.63 -14.96
CA PRO A 361 -19.39 25.32 -13.95
C PRO A 361 -19.31 24.50 -12.67
N TRP A 362 -18.13 24.48 -12.07
CA TRP A 362 -17.91 24.02 -10.70
C TRP A 362 -17.34 25.19 -9.91
N LYS A 363 -18.22 26.05 -9.40
CA LYS A 363 -17.87 27.23 -8.60
C LYS A 363 -19.11 27.73 -7.89
N LYS A 364 -18.92 28.54 -6.85
CA LYS A 364 -20.05 29.17 -6.17
C LYS A 364 -20.85 30.04 -7.15
N SER A 365 -22.17 29.93 -7.05
CA SER A 365 -23.15 30.77 -7.73
C SER A 365 -24.36 30.95 -6.83
N ASP A 366 -25.31 31.79 -7.25
CA ASP A 366 -26.58 31.95 -6.53
C ASP A 366 -27.38 30.63 -6.50
N GLU A 367 -27.24 29.78 -7.52
CA GLU A 367 -27.86 28.45 -7.59
C GLU A 367 -27.12 27.39 -6.76
N THR A 368 -25.79 27.48 -6.67
CA THR A 368 -24.96 26.54 -5.90
C THR A 368 -24.11 27.25 -4.83
N PRO A 369 -24.73 27.93 -3.84
CA PRO A 369 -24.00 28.76 -2.88
C PRO A 369 -23.09 27.96 -1.93
N ASN A 370 -23.38 26.66 -1.78
CA ASN A 370 -22.70 25.75 -0.86
C ASN A 370 -21.67 24.83 -1.54
N ILE A 371 -21.40 25.00 -2.84
CA ILE A 371 -20.38 24.20 -3.52
C ILE A 371 -18.98 24.55 -2.96
N GLY A 372 -18.12 23.52 -2.85
CA GLY A 372 -16.81 23.66 -2.22
C GLY A 372 -15.86 24.56 -3.02
N THR A 373 -14.94 25.23 -2.33
CA THR A 373 -14.04 26.26 -2.91
C THR A 373 -12.60 25.78 -3.10
N TYR A 374 -12.35 24.48 -2.95
CA TYR A 374 -10.98 23.92 -3.01
C TYR A 374 -10.41 23.88 -4.44
N ALA A 375 -11.29 23.89 -5.45
CA ALA A 375 -10.97 24.11 -6.85
C ALA A 375 -12.22 24.70 -7.51
N GLU A 376 -12.03 25.58 -8.50
CA GLU A 376 -13.12 26.19 -9.24
C GLU A 376 -12.83 26.27 -10.74
N THR A 377 -13.87 26.13 -11.55
CA THR A 377 -13.81 26.34 -13.00
C THR A 377 -15.15 26.79 -13.55
N ASP A 378 -15.11 27.58 -14.62
CA ASP A 378 -16.30 27.92 -15.42
C ASP A 378 -16.81 26.74 -16.23
N ASP A 379 -15.98 25.73 -16.50
CA ASP A 379 -16.35 24.53 -17.23
C ASP A 379 -15.46 23.33 -16.86
N THR A 380 -16.06 22.28 -16.30
CA THR A 380 -15.37 21.02 -15.93
C THR A 380 -14.99 20.15 -17.14
N ARG A 381 -15.46 20.51 -18.34
CA ARG A 381 -15.20 19.77 -19.59
C ARG A 381 -13.83 20.06 -20.19
N ILE A 382 -13.06 20.97 -19.62
CA ILE A 382 -11.73 21.36 -20.11
C ILE A 382 -10.72 20.20 -19.98
N GLY A 383 -9.76 20.17 -20.89
CA GLY A 383 -8.58 19.31 -20.84
C GLY A 383 -7.30 20.12 -21.02
N MET A 384 -6.15 19.53 -20.70
CA MET A 384 -4.84 20.20 -20.82
C MET A 384 -4.36 20.37 -22.27
N GLN A 385 -5.01 19.69 -23.22
CA GLN A 385 -4.68 19.63 -24.64
C GLN A 385 -3.26 19.07 -24.90
N LEU A 386 -2.86 19.04 -26.18
CA LEU A 386 -1.52 18.56 -26.56
C LEU A 386 -0.42 19.43 -25.98
N GLU A 387 -0.68 20.74 -25.86
CA GLU A 387 0.18 21.71 -25.21
C GLU A 387 0.50 21.29 -23.77
N GLY A 388 -0.49 20.82 -23.02
CA GLY A 388 -0.29 20.32 -21.67
C GLY A 388 0.64 19.10 -21.60
N LEU A 389 0.53 18.17 -22.55
CA LEU A 389 1.46 17.03 -22.65
C LEU A 389 2.88 17.49 -22.96
N VAL A 390 3.04 18.49 -23.83
CA VAL A 390 4.34 19.09 -24.13
C VAL A 390 4.92 19.78 -22.88
N ASN A 391 4.11 20.52 -22.13
CA ASN A 391 4.53 21.18 -20.90
C ASN A 391 4.96 20.17 -19.83
N LEU A 392 4.22 19.08 -19.64
CA LEU A 392 4.60 17.99 -18.72
C LEU A 392 5.90 17.29 -19.15
N ARG A 393 6.09 17.06 -20.46
CA ARG A 393 7.34 16.51 -20.98
C ARG A 393 8.51 17.46 -20.74
N ASN A 394 8.33 18.75 -20.99
CA ASN A 394 9.36 19.76 -20.77
C ASN A 394 9.71 19.88 -19.28
N PHE A 395 8.71 19.84 -18.40
CA PHE A 395 8.89 19.80 -16.95
C PHE A 395 9.83 18.66 -16.52
N VAL A 396 9.56 17.44 -16.98
CA VAL A 396 10.42 16.28 -16.67
C VAL A 396 11.80 16.45 -17.29
N ASN A 397 11.89 16.85 -18.56
CA ASN A 397 13.18 17.02 -19.23
C ASN A 397 14.08 18.08 -18.56
N GLN A 398 13.50 19.05 -17.86
CA GLN A 398 14.20 20.07 -17.09
C GLN A 398 14.55 19.63 -15.65
N GLY A 399 14.35 18.35 -15.30
CA GLY A 399 14.67 17.80 -13.98
C GLY A 399 13.52 17.82 -12.99
N GLY A 400 12.28 17.87 -13.47
CA GLY A 400 11.09 17.64 -12.66
C GLY A 400 10.81 16.13 -12.50
N VAL A 401 10.08 15.78 -11.44
CA VAL A 401 9.55 14.42 -11.26
C VAL A 401 8.05 14.41 -11.49
N PHE A 402 7.59 13.64 -12.48
CA PHE A 402 6.17 13.40 -12.71
C PHE A 402 5.79 12.01 -12.22
N LEU A 403 4.98 11.94 -11.16
CA LEU A 403 4.54 10.68 -10.58
C LEU A 403 3.12 10.37 -11.02
N ALA A 404 2.87 9.18 -11.58
CA ALA A 404 1.53 8.77 -12.01
C ALA A 404 1.15 7.39 -11.47
N ALA A 405 -0.09 7.25 -10.98
CA ALA A 405 -0.59 5.99 -10.42
C ALA A 405 -1.76 5.41 -11.23
N THR A 406 -1.75 4.09 -11.40
CA THR A 406 -2.79 3.26 -12.01
C THR A 406 -3.29 3.79 -13.36
N SER A 407 -4.54 4.24 -13.43
CA SER A 407 -5.17 4.80 -14.63
C SER A 407 -4.42 6.00 -15.17
N SER A 408 -3.88 6.84 -14.29
CA SER A 408 -3.08 8.00 -14.69
C SER A 408 -1.77 7.58 -15.34
N ALA A 409 -1.09 6.56 -14.78
CA ALA A 409 0.11 6.00 -15.40
C ALA A 409 -0.19 5.44 -16.80
N ASN A 410 -1.25 4.64 -16.92
CA ASN A 410 -1.67 4.08 -18.21
C ASN A 410 -2.02 5.17 -19.24
N THR A 411 -2.71 6.23 -18.80
CA THR A 411 -3.07 7.37 -19.66
C THR A 411 -1.82 8.05 -20.23
N PHE A 412 -0.82 8.34 -19.41
CA PHE A 412 0.40 9.03 -19.87
C PHE A 412 1.40 8.13 -20.62
N ILE A 413 1.37 6.81 -20.37
CA ILE A 413 2.03 5.81 -21.22
C ILE A 413 1.38 5.81 -22.61
N THR A 414 0.06 5.72 -22.68
CA THR A 414 -0.70 5.69 -23.93
C THR A 414 -0.55 7.00 -24.72
N ALA A 415 -0.48 8.14 -24.02
CA ALA A 415 -0.20 9.45 -24.61
C ALA A 415 1.25 9.59 -25.13
N GLY A 416 2.14 8.64 -24.84
CA GLY A 416 3.48 8.55 -25.41
C GLY A 416 4.54 9.46 -24.78
N ILE A 417 4.23 10.08 -23.62
CA ILE A 417 5.21 10.88 -22.86
C ILE A 417 6.04 10.00 -21.92
N ILE A 418 5.49 8.88 -21.44
CA ILE A 418 6.23 7.85 -20.67
C ILE A 418 6.57 6.70 -21.63
N ARG A 419 7.85 6.41 -21.81
CA ARG A 419 8.35 5.48 -22.85
C ARG A 419 9.17 4.35 -22.24
N GLY A 420 9.36 3.27 -23.01
CA GLY A 420 10.16 2.10 -22.58
C GLY A 420 9.42 1.14 -21.63
N VAL A 421 8.16 1.44 -21.33
CA VAL A 421 7.29 0.68 -20.44
C VAL A 421 5.90 0.54 -21.07
N SER A 422 5.17 -0.51 -20.69
CA SER A 422 3.75 -0.66 -21.06
C SER A 422 2.93 -1.15 -19.87
N ALA A 423 1.68 -0.69 -19.77
CA ALA A 423 0.73 -1.17 -18.77
C ALA A 423 0.22 -2.58 -19.14
N GLN A 424 0.09 -3.42 -18.13
CA GLN A 424 -0.39 -4.80 -18.23
C GLN A 424 -1.55 -5.00 -17.24
N ASN A 425 -2.48 -5.87 -17.61
CA ASN A 425 -3.55 -6.33 -16.72
C ASN A 425 -3.42 -7.84 -16.50
N ALA A 426 -4.00 -8.33 -15.42
CA ALA A 426 -4.16 -9.76 -15.23
C ALA A 426 -4.88 -10.39 -16.43
N GLY A 427 -4.35 -11.51 -16.91
CA GLY A 427 -4.93 -12.32 -17.98
C GLY A 427 -6.18 -13.06 -17.52
N ALA A 428 -6.90 -13.65 -18.47
CA ALA A 428 -8.20 -14.29 -18.23
C ALA A 428 -8.20 -15.44 -17.20
N ASN A 429 -7.03 -16.01 -16.90
CA ASN A 429 -6.87 -17.08 -15.90
C ASN A 429 -6.58 -16.56 -14.48
N SER A 430 -6.43 -15.25 -14.33
CA SER A 430 -6.16 -14.59 -13.07
C SER A 430 -7.30 -13.70 -12.67
N ARG A 431 -7.67 -13.75 -11.39
CA ARG A 431 -8.70 -12.90 -10.82
C ARG A 431 -8.24 -12.36 -9.49
N VAL A 432 -8.15 -11.04 -9.42
CA VAL A 432 -7.90 -10.26 -8.21
C VAL A 432 -9.09 -9.34 -8.02
N VAL A 433 -9.53 -9.17 -6.78
CA VAL A 433 -10.58 -8.20 -6.43
C VAL A 433 -10.16 -7.47 -5.16
N GLY A 434 -9.63 -6.26 -5.31
CA GLY A 434 -9.25 -5.37 -4.20
C GLY A 434 -8.54 -6.10 -3.06
N SER A 435 -7.33 -6.57 -3.33
CA SER A 435 -6.56 -7.47 -2.48
C SER A 435 -5.17 -6.93 -2.20
N LEU A 436 -4.56 -7.37 -1.11
CA LEU A 436 -3.15 -7.11 -0.82
C LEU A 436 -2.32 -8.23 -1.43
N LEU A 437 -1.42 -7.87 -2.35
CA LEU A 437 -0.48 -8.77 -2.99
C LEU A 437 0.94 -8.50 -2.51
N ARG A 438 1.74 -9.55 -2.38
CA ARG A 438 3.10 -9.47 -1.84
C ARG A 438 4.04 -8.85 -2.88
N GLY A 439 4.59 -7.69 -2.56
CA GLY A 439 5.65 -7.05 -3.31
C GLY A 439 7.04 -7.58 -2.92
N GLN A 440 8.01 -7.33 -3.80
CA GLN A 440 9.42 -7.61 -3.61
C GLN A 440 10.25 -6.44 -4.14
N VAL A 441 11.10 -5.87 -3.27
CA VAL A 441 12.05 -4.83 -3.66
C VAL A 441 13.01 -5.43 -4.70
N SER A 442 13.08 -4.79 -5.87
CA SER A 442 13.92 -5.27 -6.99
C SER A 442 15.31 -4.65 -6.98
N ASP A 443 15.44 -3.46 -6.41
CA ASP A 443 16.70 -2.73 -6.33
C ASP A 443 16.76 -1.87 -5.07
N GLU A 444 17.37 -2.40 -4.01
CA GLU A 444 17.57 -1.73 -2.72
C GLU A 444 18.52 -0.52 -2.77
N SER A 445 19.21 -0.30 -3.89
CA SER A 445 20.03 0.91 -4.08
C SER A 445 19.21 2.08 -4.62
N SER A 446 17.98 1.84 -5.07
CA SER A 446 17.08 2.88 -5.57
C SER A 446 16.57 3.75 -4.42
N PRO A 447 16.67 5.08 -4.51
CA PRO A 447 16.09 5.99 -3.52
C PRO A 447 14.59 5.76 -3.30
N LEU A 448 13.86 5.29 -4.32
CA LEU A 448 12.44 4.92 -4.20
C LEU A 448 12.18 3.81 -3.17
N THR A 449 13.19 3.01 -2.82
CA THR A 449 13.07 1.82 -1.98
C THR A 449 13.77 1.95 -0.62
N TYR A 450 14.46 3.07 -0.35
CA TYR A 450 15.07 3.29 0.96
C TYR A 450 14.01 3.12 2.06
N GLY A 451 14.36 2.34 3.10
CA GLY A 451 13.47 2.04 4.23
C GLY A 451 12.21 1.21 3.90
N ILE A 452 12.00 0.77 2.66
CA ILE A 452 10.87 -0.08 2.29
C ILE A 452 11.17 -1.53 2.66
N PRO A 453 10.29 -2.22 3.41
CA PRO A 453 10.42 -3.65 3.66
C PRO A 453 10.55 -4.44 2.36
N SER A 454 11.48 -5.39 2.35
CA SER A 454 11.74 -6.22 1.16
C SER A 454 10.51 -7.01 0.69
N ASN A 455 9.54 -7.22 1.58
CA ASN A 455 8.32 -8.01 1.38
C ASN A 455 7.03 -7.17 1.58
N LEU A 456 7.06 -5.86 1.31
CA LEU A 456 5.90 -4.97 1.47
C LEU A 456 4.65 -5.51 0.74
N ALA A 457 3.51 -5.56 1.42
CA ALA A 457 2.22 -5.84 0.79
C ALA A 457 1.69 -4.57 0.10
N VAL A 458 1.25 -4.70 -1.15
CA VAL A 458 0.69 -3.59 -1.94
C VAL A 458 -0.72 -3.92 -2.40
N TYR A 459 -1.59 -2.91 -2.39
CA TYR A 459 -2.96 -3.06 -2.87
C TYR A 459 -3.01 -3.25 -4.38
N SER A 460 -3.85 -4.18 -4.82
CA SER A 460 -4.14 -4.46 -6.22
C SER A 460 -5.64 -4.65 -6.39
N ASP A 461 -6.25 -3.82 -7.22
CA ASP A 461 -7.67 -3.91 -7.54
C ASP A 461 -7.97 -5.13 -8.43
N SER A 462 -7.06 -5.40 -9.38
CA SER A 462 -7.31 -6.27 -10.53
C SER A 462 -6.05 -6.99 -11.04
N GLY A 463 -4.89 -6.84 -10.39
CA GLY A 463 -3.63 -7.44 -10.83
C GLY A 463 -2.87 -6.60 -11.86
N ALA A 464 -3.12 -5.30 -11.93
CA ALA A 464 -2.39 -4.39 -12.82
C ALA A 464 -0.87 -4.42 -12.54
N SER A 465 -0.08 -4.38 -13.62
CA SER A 465 1.39 -4.39 -13.58
C SER A 465 1.98 -3.67 -14.80
N PHE A 466 3.30 -3.68 -14.95
CA PHE A 466 3.99 -3.11 -16.11
C PHE A 466 4.93 -4.14 -16.75
N SER A 467 5.29 -3.94 -18.02
CA SER A 467 6.42 -4.61 -18.66
C SER A 467 7.49 -3.60 -19.09
N VAL A 468 8.75 -4.03 -19.14
CA VAL A 468 9.93 -3.22 -19.51
C VAL A 468 10.59 -3.84 -20.75
N GLY A 469 10.77 -3.05 -21.82
CA GLY A 469 11.33 -3.51 -23.10
C GLY A 469 11.11 -2.51 -24.24
N GLY A 470 12.12 -2.29 -25.08
CA GLY A 470 12.26 -1.10 -25.94
C GLY A 470 11.34 -0.99 -27.17
N GLY A 471 10.84 0.23 -27.40
CA GLY A 471 10.56 0.76 -28.74
C GLY A 471 9.08 0.89 -29.15
N GLY A 472 8.52 2.08 -28.95
CA GLY A 472 7.71 2.83 -29.92
C GLY A 472 6.52 2.17 -30.64
N GLY A 473 5.31 2.66 -30.32
CA GLY A 473 4.25 2.95 -31.30
C GLY A 473 3.87 1.88 -32.33
N GLY A 474 2.79 1.16 -32.03
CA GLY A 474 1.77 0.75 -32.99
C GLY A 474 2.18 -0.14 -34.17
N ARG A 475 1.76 -1.41 -34.12
CA ARG A 475 1.03 -2.05 -35.23
C ARG A 475 0.29 -3.27 -34.70
N GLY A 476 -1.03 -3.22 -34.78
CA GLY A 476 -1.82 -4.43 -34.81
C GLY A 476 -1.35 -5.30 -35.98
N ALA A 477 -1.10 -6.56 -35.69
CA ALA A 477 -1.16 -7.63 -36.66
C ALA A 477 -2.05 -8.69 -36.03
N GLY A 478 -3.33 -8.64 -36.40
CA GLY A 478 -4.20 -9.79 -36.28
C GLY A 478 -3.58 -10.93 -37.06
N GLY A 479 -3.18 -11.97 -36.35
CA GLY A 479 -2.96 -13.30 -36.90
C GLY A 479 -4.13 -14.17 -36.47
N GLY A 480 -5.26 -14.05 -37.17
CA GLY A 480 -6.32 -15.03 -37.11
C GLY A 480 -5.80 -16.35 -37.67
N GLY A 481 -5.42 -17.26 -36.78
CA GLY A 481 -5.17 -18.66 -37.08
C GLY A 481 -6.17 -19.49 -36.29
N GLY A 482 -7.24 -19.93 -36.93
CA GLY A 482 -8.22 -20.83 -36.35
C GLY A 482 -7.55 -22.13 -35.90
N GLY A 483 -7.40 -22.28 -34.58
CA GLY A 483 -7.09 -23.54 -33.92
C GLY A 483 -8.32 -23.94 -33.11
N ALA A 484 -8.83 -25.13 -33.39
CA ALA A 484 -10.10 -25.68 -32.93
C ALA A 484 -10.39 -25.49 -31.43
N ALA A 485 -11.69 -25.40 -31.13
CA ALA A 485 -12.28 -25.47 -29.80
C ALA A 485 -11.78 -26.69 -29.01
N GLY A 486 -10.70 -26.51 -28.26
CA GLY A 486 -10.27 -27.40 -27.19
C GLY A 486 -10.74 -26.83 -25.87
N GLY A 487 -11.73 -27.46 -25.25
CA GLY A 487 -12.32 -27.05 -23.98
C GLY A 487 -11.26 -26.72 -22.93
N GLY A 488 -11.07 -25.42 -22.70
CA GLY A 488 -10.17 -24.91 -21.68
C GLY A 488 -10.59 -25.43 -20.32
N ARG A 489 -9.71 -26.20 -19.70
CA ARG A 489 -9.80 -26.70 -18.33
C ARG A 489 -10.20 -25.55 -17.40
N GLN A 490 -11.40 -25.66 -16.82
CA GLN A 490 -11.76 -24.97 -15.58
C GLN A 490 -10.60 -25.11 -14.60
N GLY A 491 -10.14 -23.99 -14.05
CA GLY A 491 -9.07 -23.94 -13.06
C GLY A 491 -9.31 -24.96 -11.96
N GLY A 492 -8.38 -25.90 -11.83
CA GLY A 492 -8.36 -26.85 -10.72
C GLY A 492 -8.25 -26.12 -9.38
N PRO A 493 -8.70 -26.73 -8.28
CA PRO A 493 -9.15 -26.01 -7.11
C PRO A 493 -7.98 -25.29 -6.44
N GLY A 494 -8.12 -23.97 -6.32
CA GLY A 494 -7.49 -23.23 -5.23
C GLY A 494 -7.88 -23.83 -3.87
N PRO A 495 -7.29 -23.34 -2.76
CA PRO A 495 -7.42 -23.94 -1.44
C PRO A 495 -8.88 -24.34 -1.16
N THR A 496 -9.10 -25.58 -0.69
CA THR A 496 -10.41 -26.14 -0.32
C THR A 496 -11.09 -25.41 0.84
N ARG A 497 -10.43 -24.37 1.35
CA ARG A 497 -10.86 -23.51 2.44
C ARG A 497 -12.00 -22.59 2.00
N ALA A 498 -13.00 -22.45 2.87
CA ALA A 498 -14.07 -21.47 2.71
C ALA A 498 -13.55 -20.04 2.93
N THR A 499 -14.29 -19.04 2.43
CA THR A 499 -14.03 -17.63 2.72
C THR A 499 -14.09 -17.38 4.22
N GLY A 500 -13.11 -16.65 4.77
CA GLY A 500 -13.01 -16.45 6.23
C GLY A 500 -11.79 -15.66 6.66
N ARG A 501 -11.51 -15.66 7.98
CA ARG A 501 -10.36 -15.00 8.61
C ARG A 501 -9.11 -15.87 8.58
N GLY A 502 -7.92 -15.27 8.51
CA GLY A 502 -6.66 -15.99 8.38
C GLY A 502 -6.19 -16.08 6.93
N THR A 503 -5.05 -16.72 6.76
CA THR A 503 -4.36 -16.94 5.48
C THR A 503 -4.98 -18.12 4.71
N PRO A 504 -4.59 -18.35 3.43
CA PRO A 504 -5.03 -19.52 2.68
C PRO A 504 -4.68 -20.87 3.33
N ASP A 505 -3.59 -20.91 4.10
CA ASP A 505 -3.05 -22.12 4.73
C ASP A 505 -3.55 -22.33 6.17
N ASP A 506 -4.25 -21.36 6.74
CA ASP A 506 -4.81 -21.50 8.09
C ASP A 506 -5.99 -22.48 8.09
N PRO A 507 -6.11 -23.34 9.12
CA PRO A 507 -7.25 -24.26 9.23
C PRO A 507 -8.57 -23.47 9.25
N ASP A 508 -9.61 -24.03 8.63
CA ASP A 508 -10.94 -23.45 8.70
C ASP A 508 -11.50 -23.60 10.11
N VAL A 509 -11.41 -22.53 10.90
CA VAL A 509 -11.98 -22.45 12.24
C VAL A 509 -13.13 -21.46 12.18
N VAL A 510 -14.35 -21.99 12.08
CA VAL A 510 -15.56 -21.20 12.31
C VAL A 510 -15.53 -20.72 13.77
N GLN A 511 -15.32 -19.43 13.96
CA GLN A 511 -15.28 -18.79 15.27
C GLN A 511 -16.59 -19.10 16.03
N GLY A 512 -16.51 -19.93 17.08
CA GLY A 512 -17.64 -20.28 17.95
C GLY A 512 -18.40 -21.57 17.63
N ARG A 513 -17.87 -22.53 16.85
CA ARG A 513 -18.40 -23.91 16.75
C ARG A 513 -17.26 -24.97 16.70
N PRO A 514 -17.45 -26.18 17.26
CA PRO A 514 -16.47 -27.27 17.11
C PRO A 514 -16.29 -27.65 15.64
N ALA A 515 -15.04 -27.89 15.24
CA ALA A 515 -14.71 -28.38 13.92
C ALA A 515 -15.08 -29.87 13.80
N ASP A 516 -15.74 -30.24 12.71
CA ASP A 516 -15.89 -31.64 12.32
C ASP A 516 -15.21 -31.85 10.97
N LEU A 517 -14.36 -32.88 10.90
CA LEU A 517 -13.41 -33.12 9.81
C LEU A 517 -13.93 -34.24 8.90
N GLY A 518 -14.03 -33.96 7.61
CA GLY A 518 -14.23 -34.97 6.56
C GLY A 518 -13.16 -34.83 5.47
N ALA A 519 -12.42 -35.91 5.22
CA ALA A 519 -11.38 -36.00 4.19
C ALA A 519 -11.87 -36.80 2.97
N ASN A 520 -11.37 -36.50 1.77
CA ASN A 520 -11.27 -37.43 0.63
C ASN A 520 -10.42 -36.87 -0.55
N PRO A 521 -9.98 -37.70 -1.53
CA PRO A 521 -8.57 -37.86 -1.91
C PRO A 521 -8.13 -37.17 -3.21
N SER A 522 -6.82 -37.10 -3.42
CA SER A 522 -6.12 -36.47 -4.55
C SER A 522 -5.74 -37.46 -5.67
N ALA A 523 -5.68 -36.95 -6.92
CA ALA A 523 -5.35 -37.67 -8.16
C ALA A 523 -3.98 -37.24 -8.74
N PRO A 524 -3.37 -38.01 -9.66
CA PRO A 524 -1.95 -37.88 -10.02
C PRO A 524 -1.66 -36.83 -11.11
N ALA A 525 -0.40 -36.37 -11.17
CA ALA A 525 0.09 -35.38 -12.11
C ALA A 525 0.79 -36.01 -13.33
N THR A 526 0.64 -35.40 -14.52
CA THR A 526 1.49 -35.60 -15.70
C THR A 526 1.94 -34.26 -16.26
N GLY A 527 3.19 -34.24 -16.76
CA GLY A 527 3.97 -33.04 -17.03
C GLY A 527 4.13 -32.65 -18.50
N ASP A 528 5.13 -31.78 -18.64
CA ASP A 528 5.84 -31.24 -19.82
C ASP A 528 5.19 -30.12 -20.64
N ASN A 529 5.94 -29.00 -20.71
CA ASN A 529 5.95 -28.08 -21.85
C ASN A 529 7.40 -27.66 -22.14
N ALA A 530 7.81 -27.79 -23.41
CA ALA A 530 9.11 -27.42 -23.95
C ALA A 530 9.17 -25.93 -24.38
N PRO A 531 10.36 -25.30 -24.47
CA PRO A 531 10.50 -23.89 -24.80
C PRO A 531 10.60 -23.66 -26.32
N GLY A 532 9.73 -22.78 -26.85
CA GLY A 532 9.83 -22.24 -28.21
C GLY A 532 10.62 -20.94 -28.23
N GLY A 533 11.85 -20.98 -28.74
CA GLY A 533 12.70 -19.80 -28.93
C GLY A 533 12.36 -19.02 -30.20
N GLY A 534 12.07 -17.73 -30.07
CA GLY A 534 12.00 -16.77 -31.17
C GLY A 534 13.22 -15.86 -31.16
N ARG A 535 13.98 -15.84 -32.26
CA ARG A 535 15.13 -14.95 -32.48
C ARG A 535 14.63 -13.58 -32.94
N GLY A 536 14.84 -12.55 -32.12
CA GLY A 536 14.66 -11.14 -32.48
C GLY A 536 16.01 -10.42 -32.58
N ASN A 537 16.11 -9.46 -33.49
CA ASN A 537 17.29 -8.62 -33.76
C ASN A 537 17.90 -8.00 -32.47
N PRO A 538 19.21 -7.70 -32.46
CA PRO A 538 19.84 -7.10 -31.29
C PRO A 538 19.15 -5.75 -30.96
N PRO A 539 18.68 -5.56 -29.71
CA PRO A 539 18.05 -4.32 -29.34
C PRO A 539 19.05 -3.17 -29.40
N ILE A 540 18.60 -2.00 -29.83
CA ILE A 540 19.30 -0.74 -29.55
C ILE A 540 19.40 -0.66 -28.02
N VAL A 541 20.61 -0.83 -27.48
CA VAL A 541 20.85 -0.80 -26.04
C VAL A 541 20.80 0.66 -25.61
N THR A 542 19.65 1.10 -25.12
CA THR A 542 19.52 2.38 -24.42
C THR A 542 20.58 2.44 -23.31
N PRO A 543 21.36 3.52 -23.17
CA PRO A 543 22.29 3.68 -22.05
C PRO A 543 21.60 3.47 -20.70
N ILE A 544 22.30 2.89 -19.72
CA ILE A 544 21.71 2.41 -18.46
C ILE A 544 21.02 3.53 -17.67
N GLU A 545 21.53 4.75 -17.80
CA GLU A 545 20.98 5.98 -17.23
C GLU A 545 19.59 6.35 -17.78
N PHE A 546 19.21 5.86 -18.96
CA PHE A 546 17.92 6.10 -19.61
C PHE A 546 17.01 4.86 -19.67
N GLN A 547 17.46 3.72 -19.15
CA GLN A 547 16.63 2.51 -19.08
C GLN A 547 15.56 2.65 -17.98
N PRO A 548 14.38 2.03 -18.07
CA PRO A 548 13.48 1.94 -16.92
C PRO A 548 14.10 1.11 -15.78
N ARG A 549 14.08 1.66 -14.56
CA ARG A 549 14.58 1.00 -13.33
C ARG A 549 13.39 0.50 -12.52
N VAL A 550 13.27 -0.81 -12.40
CA VAL A 550 12.19 -1.42 -11.61
C VAL A 550 12.55 -1.35 -10.13
N ALA A 551 11.73 -0.64 -9.36
CA ALA A 551 11.94 -0.45 -7.92
C ALA A 551 11.24 -1.58 -7.12
N LEU A 552 10.03 -1.95 -7.53
CA LEU A 552 9.22 -2.99 -6.89
C LEU A 552 8.56 -3.89 -7.96
N ARG A 553 8.53 -5.19 -7.68
CA ARG A 553 7.78 -6.21 -8.42
C ARG A 553 6.81 -6.92 -7.48
N PHE A 554 5.85 -7.65 -8.02
CA PHE A 554 5.24 -8.73 -7.25
C PHE A 554 6.25 -9.85 -6.99
N THR A 555 6.08 -10.60 -5.91
CA THR A 555 6.91 -11.79 -5.63
C THR A 555 6.86 -12.77 -6.81
N ASN A 556 8.00 -13.39 -7.11
CA ASN A 556 8.07 -14.50 -8.08
C ASN A 556 7.43 -15.78 -7.55
N ASN A 557 7.25 -15.89 -6.23
CA ASN A 557 6.61 -17.03 -5.60
C ASN A 557 5.09 -16.88 -5.64
N GLN A 558 4.46 -17.50 -6.64
CA GLN A 558 3.00 -17.44 -6.82
C GLN A 558 2.22 -17.89 -5.57
N GLN A 559 2.71 -18.90 -4.83
CA GLN A 559 2.03 -19.38 -3.62
C GLN A 559 2.03 -18.34 -2.49
N GLN A 560 3.01 -17.42 -2.49
CA GLN A 560 3.13 -16.35 -1.50
C GLN A 560 2.59 -15.00 -2.00
N LEU A 561 1.99 -14.98 -3.20
CA LEU A 561 1.54 -13.75 -3.84
C LEU A 561 0.36 -13.13 -3.12
N LEU A 562 -0.62 -13.93 -2.66
CA LEU A 562 -1.75 -13.42 -1.90
C LEU A 562 -1.34 -13.18 -0.44
N VAL A 563 -1.46 -11.93 0.01
CA VAL A 563 -1.35 -11.59 1.43
C VAL A 563 -2.73 -11.59 2.06
N SER A 564 -3.68 -10.88 1.45
CA SER A 564 -5.06 -10.81 1.94
C SER A 564 -6.03 -10.53 0.81
N GLY A 565 -7.18 -11.24 0.82
CA GLY A 565 -8.30 -11.04 -0.09
C GLY A 565 -8.51 -12.22 -1.04
N LEU A 566 -8.80 -11.91 -2.30
CA LEU A 566 -9.12 -12.83 -3.38
C LEU A 566 -8.01 -12.81 -4.42
N LEU A 567 -7.31 -13.94 -4.55
CA LEU A 567 -6.48 -14.24 -5.72
C LEU A 567 -6.85 -15.63 -6.24
N ALA A 568 -7.32 -15.69 -7.48
CA ALA A 568 -7.39 -16.92 -8.25
C ALA A 568 -6.34 -16.87 -9.37
N GLY A 569 -5.60 -17.95 -9.59
CA GLY A 569 -4.49 -17.96 -10.57
C GLY A 569 -3.27 -17.21 -10.05
N GLY A 570 -2.82 -16.19 -10.78
CA GLY A 570 -1.73 -15.29 -10.40
C GLY A 570 -0.38 -15.56 -11.08
N ALA A 571 -0.28 -16.56 -11.94
CA ALA A 571 0.99 -16.92 -12.61
C ALA A 571 1.51 -15.81 -13.54
N ASP A 572 0.61 -15.10 -14.21
CA ASP A 572 0.90 -13.96 -15.08
C ASP A 572 1.13 -12.65 -14.30
N ILE A 573 0.80 -12.61 -13.01
CA ILE A 573 1.03 -11.46 -12.10
C ILE A 573 2.35 -11.63 -11.37
N ALA A 574 2.71 -12.85 -10.96
CA ALA A 574 3.93 -13.14 -10.22
C ALA A 574 5.17 -12.61 -10.96
N GLY A 575 6.07 -11.93 -10.23
CA GLY A 575 7.30 -11.35 -10.78
C GLY A 575 7.15 -10.08 -11.60
N GLN A 576 5.91 -9.65 -11.91
CA GLN A 576 5.70 -8.47 -12.75
C GLN A 576 6.07 -7.18 -12.02
N PRO A 577 6.70 -6.21 -12.71
CA PRO A 577 6.93 -4.85 -12.22
C PRO A 577 5.65 -4.15 -11.76
N VAL A 578 5.74 -3.45 -10.63
CA VAL A 578 4.65 -2.66 -10.04
C VAL A 578 5.04 -1.20 -9.89
N VAL A 579 6.28 -0.91 -9.51
CA VAL A 579 6.80 0.46 -9.40
C VAL A 579 8.06 0.60 -10.22
N ILE A 580 8.08 1.60 -11.10
CA ILE A 580 9.18 1.84 -12.04
C ILE A 580 9.56 3.32 -12.01
N ASP A 581 10.86 3.57 -11.93
CA ASP A 581 11.48 4.85 -12.29
C ASP A 581 11.85 4.83 -13.77
N VAL A 582 11.33 5.76 -14.56
CA VAL A 582 11.63 5.93 -15.99
C VAL A 582 12.34 7.27 -16.18
N PRO A 583 13.69 7.27 -16.26
CA PRO A 583 14.45 8.49 -16.50
C PRO A 583 14.13 9.10 -17.86
N SER A 584 14.10 10.44 -17.93
CA SER A 584 13.95 11.20 -19.16
C SER A 584 14.76 12.49 -19.06
N GLU A 585 15.84 12.56 -19.85
CA GLU A 585 16.81 13.65 -19.80
C GLU A 585 17.34 13.88 -18.37
N LYS A 586 16.96 15.00 -17.73
CA LYS A 586 17.41 15.36 -16.37
C LYS A 586 16.43 14.95 -15.27
N GLY A 587 15.24 14.50 -15.62
CA GLY A 587 14.17 14.19 -14.68
C GLY A 587 13.65 12.77 -14.81
N HIS A 588 12.53 12.51 -14.14
CA HIS A 588 12.02 11.16 -13.96
C HIS A 588 10.50 11.12 -14.08
N TYR A 589 10.00 10.08 -14.73
CA TYR A 589 8.63 9.62 -14.57
C TYR A 589 8.63 8.46 -13.57
N VAL A 590 7.89 8.61 -12.46
CA VAL A 590 7.72 7.52 -11.48
C VAL A 590 6.32 6.97 -11.60
N ILE A 591 6.19 5.69 -11.98
CA ILE A 591 4.89 5.08 -12.25
C ILE A 591 4.57 3.95 -11.28
N PHE A 592 3.32 3.90 -10.84
CA PHE A 592 2.78 2.88 -9.95
C PHE A 592 1.63 2.14 -10.65
N ALA A 593 1.72 0.82 -10.74
CA ALA A 593 0.61 -0.02 -11.19
C ALA A 593 -0.40 -0.27 -10.06
N ASN A 594 0.05 -0.22 -8.80
CA ASN A 594 -0.80 -0.16 -7.62
C ASN A 594 -1.26 1.27 -7.32
N ASN A 595 -2.29 1.43 -6.49
CA ASN A 595 -2.59 2.72 -5.87
C ASN A 595 -1.89 2.78 -4.50
N PRO A 596 -0.76 3.51 -4.35
CA PRO A 596 -0.05 3.58 -3.09
C PRO A 596 -0.78 4.38 -2.00
N MET A 597 -1.75 5.23 -2.36
CA MET A 597 -2.58 6.00 -1.41
C MET A 597 -4.07 5.63 -1.57
N TYR A 598 -4.35 4.35 -1.38
CA TYR A 598 -5.69 3.78 -1.47
C TYR A 598 -6.45 3.90 -0.14
N ARG A 599 -7.55 4.66 -0.16
CA ARG A 599 -8.58 4.74 0.91
C ARG A 599 -8.09 5.04 2.34
N GLY A 600 -6.86 5.52 2.50
CA GLY A 600 -6.22 5.69 3.81
C GLY A 600 -5.76 4.37 4.46
N GLU A 601 -5.77 3.27 3.72
CA GLU A 601 -5.48 1.93 4.24
C GLU A 601 -4.02 1.52 3.99
N THR A 602 -3.44 1.97 2.87
CA THR A 602 -2.15 1.51 2.33
C THR A 602 -0.95 2.32 2.82
N VAL A 603 -1.00 2.78 4.07
CA VAL A 603 0.01 3.67 4.69
C VAL A 603 1.45 3.18 4.48
N GLY A 604 1.70 1.88 4.48
CA GLY A 604 3.02 1.28 4.30
C GLY A 604 3.63 1.50 2.92
N SER A 605 2.81 1.77 1.91
CA SER A 605 3.22 2.10 0.53
C SER A 605 3.47 3.58 0.32
N TYR A 606 3.04 4.45 1.24
CA TYR A 606 3.19 5.91 1.11
C TYR A 606 4.67 6.30 1.05
N GLY A 607 5.52 5.57 1.79
CA GLY A 607 6.96 5.74 1.81
C GLY A 607 7.60 5.78 0.41
N MET A 608 7.06 5.05 -0.58
CA MET A 608 7.59 5.10 -1.96
C MET A 608 7.27 6.44 -2.65
N VAL A 609 6.11 7.03 -2.37
CA VAL A 609 5.74 8.37 -2.86
C VAL A 609 6.57 9.43 -2.14
N TRP A 610 6.76 9.30 -0.82
CA TRP A 610 7.61 10.20 -0.05
C TRP A 610 9.07 10.13 -0.47
N ASN A 611 9.58 8.94 -0.79
CA ASN A 611 10.90 8.76 -1.36
C ASN A 611 11.03 9.49 -2.70
N ALA A 612 10.03 9.42 -3.58
CA ALA A 612 10.02 10.17 -4.83
C ALA A 612 10.08 11.69 -4.59
N ILE A 613 9.37 12.20 -3.57
CA ILE A 613 9.36 13.63 -3.22
C ILE A 613 10.68 14.08 -2.59
N MET A 614 11.22 13.34 -1.61
CA MET A 614 12.42 13.77 -0.86
C MET A 614 13.71 13.59 -1.65
N ASN A 615 13.74 12.68 -2.62
CA ASN A 615 14.91 12.38 -3.45
C ASN A 615 14.70 12.84 -4.91
N PHE A 616 13.80 13.79 -5.16
CA PHE A 616 13.35 14.13 -6.52
C PHE A 616 14.49 14.52 -7.48
N ASP A 617 15.55 15.14 -6.97
CA ASP A 617 16.72 15.57 -7.75
C ASP A 617 17.84 14.52 -7.80
N LYS A 618 17.61 13.33 -7.20
CA LYS A 618 18.61 12.27 -7.02
C LYS A 618 18.08 10.84 -7.19
N LEU A 619 16.95 10.63 -7.87
CA LEU A 619 16.40 9.29 -8.13
C LEU A 619 17.35 8.35 -8.91
N GLY A 620 18.32 8.90 -9.64
CA GLY A 620 19.40 8.15 -10.30
C GLY A 620 20.49 7.61 -9.37
N ALA A 621 20.48 7.92 -8.07
CA ALA A 621 21.51 7.45 -7.13
C ALA A 621 21.52 5.92 -7.01
N GLY A 622 22.72 5.36 -6.79
CA GLY A 622 22.94 3.91 -6.66
C GLY A 622 22.80 3.11 -7.96
N ARG A 623 22.46 3.75 -9.08
CA ARG A 623 22.32 3.09 -10.38
C ARG A 623 23.66 2.55 -10.87
N ARG A 624 23.70 1.29 -11.29
CA ARG A 624 24.90 0.57 -11.75
C ARG A 624 24.60 -0.21 -13.01
#